data_AF-A0A5D2QU18-F1
#
_entry.id   AF-A0A5D2QU18-F1
#
_cell.length_a   1.000
_cell.length_b   1.000
_cell.length_c   1.000
_cell.angle_alpha   90.00
_cell.angle_beta   90.00
_cell.angle_gamma   90.00
#
_symmetry.space_group_name_H-M   'P 1'
#
loop_
_entity.id
_entity.type
_entity.pdbx_description
1 polymer ?
#
loop_
_entity_poly.entity_id
_entity_poly.type
_entity_poly.pdbx_seq_one_letter_code
_entity_poly.pdbx_strand_id
1 'polypeptide(L)'
;MGFSHLQFLFFQQFQGWSFQCPKNNIDSLYHSADVEVPAACAILIFLFALQHYGTHRVGFLFAPVVITWLLCISAIGVYNIFYWNPKVYQALSPFYMYKFLKKTQKGGWMSLGGILLCITGSEAMFADLGHFSQLSIKIAFTFVVYPSLILAYMGQAAYLSKHHILETDYRIGFYVSVPEKIRWPVLVIAIFAAVVGSQAIITGTFSIIKQCSALGCFPRVKIIHTSSKMHGQIYIPEINWTLMLLCLAVTVGFRDTKRMGNASGLAVITVMLVTTCLMSLVIVLCWHKSVFLAILFIFFFGSIEALYFSASLIKFLEGAWVPIALALIFSAIMYVWHYGTLKKYEFDVQNKVSINWLLALGPTLGIVRVRGIGLIHTELVSGIPAIFSHFVTNLPAFHQVVVFLCIKSVPVPHVSPKERFLVGRVGPKEYRLYRCIARYGYRDVHKDDLNFEKDLICSIAEFIRSERPECSIPILDSENDERMTVIGTSSSNLEGIRMHEDGDVDSSEIVGTSERRVAKSPEKVRKRVRFIVPESSQIDNGVKEELRELMEAREAGMAFILGHSYVRAKKGSSLIKKIVINLGYDFLRRNSRGPTYVLSIPHASTLEVGMVYQV
;
A
#
# COMPACT_ATOMS: atom_id res chain seq x y z
N MET A 1 -4.80 12.43 7.49
CA MET A 1 -3.84 13.05 8.42
C MET A 1 -2.63 13.67 7.75
N GLY A 2 -1.87 12.96 6.91
CA GLY A 2 -0.63 13.52 6.31
C GLY A 2 -0.80 14.81 5.49
N PHE A 3 -2.00 15.02 4.94
CA PHE A 3 -2.37 16.20 4.14
C PHE A 3 -2.14 17.55 4.82
N SER A 4 -2.53 17.69 6.09
CA SER A 4 -2.51 18.99 6.76
C SER A 4 -1.17 19.29 7.44
N HIS A 5 -0.39 18.24 7.76
CA HIS A 5 0.94 18.35 8.39
C HIS A 5 2.01 18.80 7.39
N LEU A 6 1.95 18.24 6.17
CA LEU A 6 2.78 18.63 5.02
C LEU A 6 2.71 20.13 4.75
N GLN A 7 1.48 20.65 4.71
CA GLN A 7 1.21 22.05 4.39
C GLN A 7 1.54 22.97 5.56
N PHE A 8 1.33 22.54 6.80
CA PHE A 8 1.69 23.32 7.98
C PHE A 8 3.20 23.57 8.08
N LEU A 9 4.02 22.52 7.86
CA LEU A 9 5.48 22.63 7.84
C LEU A 9 5.98 23.53 6.70
N PHE A 10 5.41 23.42 5.50
CA PHE A 10 5.79 24.28 4.38
C PHE A 10 5.40 25.74 4.59
N PHE A 11 4.15 25.99 4.96
CA PHE A 11 3.60 27.34 4.99
C PHE A 11 4.09 28.15 6.21
N GLN A 12 4.39 27.49 7.33
CA GLN A 12 5.02 28.13 8.50
C GLN A 12 6.48 28.56 8.21
N GLN A 13 7.21 27.82 7.38
CA GLN A 13 8.57 28.19 6.97
C GLN A 13 8.58 29.22 5.83
N PHE A 14 7.62 29.14 4.90
CA PHE A 14 7.48 30.09 3.79
C PHE A 14 7.03 31.48 4.23
N GLN A 15 6.25 31.58 5.32
CA GLN A 15 5.97 32.86 5.95
C GLN A 15 7.28 33.61 6.28
N GLY A 16 8.34 32.92 6.72
CA GLY A 16 9.69 33.47 6.93
C GLY A 16 10.31 34.14 5.69
N TRP A 17 9.93 33.71 4.48
CA TRP A 17 10.41 34.23 3.20
C TRP A 17 9.67 35.48 2.74
N SER A 18 8.36 35.58 2.99
CA SER A 18 7.55 36.75 2.60
C SER A 18 7.78 38.00 3.48
N PHE A 19 8.58 37.91 4.53
CA PHE A 19 8.88 39.04 5.42
C PHE A 19 9.95 40.01 4.91
N GLN A 20 10.67 39.66 3.84
CA GLN A 20 11.96 40.29 3.53
C GLN A 20 12.01 41.02 2.18
N CYS A 21 10.89 41.22 1.46
CA CYS A 21 10.88 42.30 0.48
C CYS A 21 10.94 43.64 1.24
N PRO A 22 11.90 44.53 0.94
CA PRO A 22 12.04 45.80 1.65
C PRO A 22 10.75 46.60 1.49
N LYS A 23 10.06 46.85 2.61
CA LYS A 23 8.87 47.69 2.67
C LYS A 23 9.25 49.14 2.43
N ASN A 24 9.22 49.56 1.17
CA ASN A 24 8.89 50.94 0.82
C ASN A 24 7.60 50.88 -0.03
N ASN A 25 6.53 51.48 0.47
CA ASN A 25 5.17 51.58 -0.07
C ASN A 25 4.14 50.48 0.24
N ILE A 26 2.93 50.98 0.54
CA ILE A 26 1.69 50.27 0.92
C ILE A 26 1.17 49.40 -0.23
N ASP A 27 1.56 49.68 -1.48
CA ASP A 27 1.24 48.88 -2.67
C ASP A 27 2.00 47.54 -2.73
N SER A 28 3.14 47.41 -2.03
CA SER A 28 3.90 46.15 -1.94
C SER A 28 3.17 45.08 -1.13
N LEU A 29 2.26 45.45 -0.24
CA LEU A 29 1.59 44.52 0.67
C LEU A 29 0.52 43.67 -0.04
N TYR A 30 -0.15 44.25 -1.04
CA TYR A 30 -1.05 43.51 -1.93
C TYR A 30 -0.27 42.54 -2.83
N HIS A 31 0.89 42.96 -3.35
CA HIS A 31 1.72 42.09 -4.19
C HIS A 31 2.37 40.91 -3.45
N SER A 32 2.74 41.04 -2.18
CA SER A 32 3.36 39.93 -1.43
C SER A 32 2.36 38.80 -1.09
N ALA A 33 1.12 39.13 -0.76
CA ALA A 33 0.07 38.13 -0.49
C ALA A 33 -0.31 37.33 -1.75
N ASP A 34 -0.25 37.97 -2.92
CA ASP A 34 -0.51 37.33 -4.22
C ASP A 34 0.62 36.40 -4.69
N VAL A 35 1.85 36.52 -4.16
CA VAL A 35 3.01 35.70 -4.53
C VAL A 35 3.20 34.49 -3.60
N GLU A 36 2.78 34.56 -2.34
CA GLU A 36 2.94 33.48 -1.35
C GLU A 36 2.26 32.18 -1.77
N VAL A 37 0.98 32.26 -2.17
CA VAL A 37 0.18 31.07 -2.53
C VAL A 37 0.71 30.42 -3.82
N PRO A 38 0.97 31.16 -4.92
CA PRO A 38 1.56 30.58 -6.13
C PRO A 38 2.94 29.96 -5.90
N ALA A 39 3.80 30.58 -5.08
CA ALA A 39 5.12 30.03 -4.77
C ALA A 39 5.02 28.73 -3.95
N ALA A 40 4.12 28.67 -2.96
CA ALA A 40 3.85 27.44 -2.22
C ALA A 40 3.31 26.34 -3.15
N CYS A 41 2.41 26.68 -4.07
CA CYS A 41 1.90 25.75 -5.09
C CYS A 41 3.02 25.25 -6.02
N ALA A 42 3.93 26.13 -6.47
CA ALA A 42 5.05 25.75 -7.32
C ALA A 42 5.99 24.75 -6.62
N ILE A 43 6.28 24.96 -5.33
CA ILE A 43 7.09 24.04 -4.52
C ILE A 43 6.38 22.71 -4.32
N LEU A 44 5.08 22.71 -4.04
CA LEU A 44 4.30 21.48 -3.93
C LEU A 44 4.32 20.70 -5.25
N ILE A 45 4.08 21.36 -6.39
CA ILE A 45 4.13 20.72 -7.71
C ILE A 45 5.51 20.13 -7.97
N PHE A 46 6.58 20.89 -7.72
CA PHE A 46 7.95 20.42 -7.87
C PHE A 46 8.22 19.20 -6.98
N LEU A 47 7.81 19.27 -5.71
CA LEU A 47 7.98 18.18 -4.75
C LEU A 47 7.26 16.91 -5.19
N PHE A 48 5.98 17.02 -5.58
CA PHE A 48 5.17 15.88 -6.02
C PHE A 48 5.62 15.31 -7.36
N ALA A 49 6.13 16.15 -8.27
CA ALA A 49 6.74 15.73 -9.52
C ALA A 49 8.03 14.94 -9.28
N LEU A 50 8.86 15.35 -8.31
CA LEU A 50 10.15 14.72 -8.01
C LEU A 50 10.00 13.34 -7.33
N GLN A 51 8.81 13.00 -6.82
CA GLN A 51 8.55 11.73 -6.13
C GLN A 51 8.89 10.49 -6.96
N HIS A 52 8.72 10.55 -8.30
CA HIS A 52 8.96 9.39 -9.17
C HIS A 52 10.45 9.00 -9.28
N TYR A 53 11.38 9.92 -9.01
CA TYR A 53 12.83 9.64 -9.02
C TYR A 53 13.29 8.80 -7.82
N GLY A 54 12.39 8.53 -6.87
CA GLY A 54 12.54 7.51 -5.86
C GLY A 54 13.27 7.97 -4.59
N THR A 55 12.69 7.62 -3.44
CA THR A 55 13.15 7.96 -2.08
C THR A 55 14.59 7.49 -1.79
N HIS A 56 15.08 6.46 -2.49
CA HIS A 56 16.39 5.87 -2.24
C HIS A 56 17.56 6.83 -2.55
N ARG A 57 17.49 7.60 -3.65
CA ARG A 57 18.58 8.54 -3.99
C ARG A 57 18.54 9.81 -3.14
N VAL A 58 17.37 10.19 -2.65
CA VAL A 58 17.18 11.44 -1.91
C VAL A 58 17.35 11.24 -0.38
N GLY A 59 17.12 10.02 0.13
CA GLY A 59 17.21 9.70 1.56
C GLY A 59 18.58 9.97 2.20
N PHE A 60 19.68 9.82 1.45
CA PHE A 60 21.02 10.15 1.96
C PHE A 60 21.19 11.66 2.20
N LEU A 61 20.53 12.50 1.41
CA LEU A 61 20.58 13.96 1.55
C LEU A 61 19.71 14.47 2.71
N PHE A 62 18.71 13.67 3.14
CA PHE A 62 17.74 14.08 4.16
C PHE A 62 18.32 14.13 5.57
N ALA A 63 19.14 13.15 5.95
CA ALA A 63 19.69 13.10 7.30
C ALA A 63 20.60 14.31 7.63
N PRO A 64 21.55 14.73 6.76
CA PRO A 64 22.34 15.93 6.99
C PRO A 64 21.48 17.20 7.15
N VAL A 65 20.48 17.40 6.28
CA VAL A 65 19.60 18.57 6.32
C VAL A 65 18.86 18.67 7.67
N VAL A 66 18.30 17.56 8.16
CA VAL A 66 17.56 17.54 9.44
C VAL A 66 18.51 17.76 10.62
N ILE A 67 19.70 17.14 10.62
CA ILE A 67 20.69 17.34 11.68
C ILE A 67 21.15 18.79 11.71
N THR A 68 21.47 19.38 10.56
CA THR A 68 21.84 20.80 10.46
C THR A 68 20.72 21.69 10.97
N TRP A 69 19.47 21.44 10.60
CA TRP A 69 18.32 22.19 11.11
C TRP A 69 18.18 22.10 12.63
N LEU A 70 18.26 20.89 13.21
CA LEU A 70 18.14 20.67 14.65
C LEU A 70 19.29 21.35 15.43
N LEU A 71 20.52 21.28 14.91
CA LEU A 71 21.65 21.99 15.48
C LEU A 71 21.49 23.52 15.41
N CYS A 72 21.01 24.04 14.27
CA CYS A 72 20.76 25.47 14.10
C CYS A 72 19.72 25.99 15.10
N ILE A 73 18.55 25.33 15.23
CA ILE A 73 17.52 25.78 16.18
C ILE A 73 17.98 25.64 17.64
N SER A 74 18.77 24.61 17.94
CA SER A 74 19.35 24.40 19.28
C SER A 74 20.35 25.51 19.63
N ALA A 75 21.27 25.83 18.73
CA ALA A 75 22.25 26.90 18.91
C ALA A 75 21.59 28.28 19.10
N ILE A 76 20.56 28.59 18.30
CA ILE A 76 19.78 29.83 18.43
C ILE A 76 19.02 29.84 19.76
N GLY A 77 18.45 28.69 20.15
CA GLY A 77 17.77 28.53 21.43
C GLY A 77 18.69 28.84 22.62
N VAL A 78 19.88 28.24 22.63
CA VAL A 78 20.92 28.45 23.65
C VAL A 78 21.36 29.92 23.68
N TYR A 79 21.64 30.52 22.52
CA TYR A 79 21.99 31.93 22.41
C TYR A 79 20.93 32.83 23.05
N ASN A 80 19.66 32.62 22.73
CA ASN A 80 18.57 33.44 23.26
C ASN A 80 18.34 33.25 24.76
N ILE A 81 18.56 32.04 25.30
CA ILE A 81 18.49 31.78 26.74
C ILE A 81 19.55 32.60 27.48
N PHE A 82 20.81 32.56 27.03
CA PHE A 82 21.90 33.28 27.70
C PHE A 82 21.79 34.79 27.54
N TYR A 83 21.42 35.28 26.36
CA TYR A 83 21.42 36.71 26.06
C TYR A 83 20.20 37.44 26.65
N TRP A 84 18.99 36.87 26.57
CA TRP A 84 17.76 37.57 26.95
C TRP A 84 17.26 37.24 28.35
N ASN A 85 17.22 35.96 28.72
CA ASN A 85 16.70 35.55 30.02
C ASN A 85 17.20 34.16 30.47
N PRO A 86 18.28 34.11 31.28
CA PRO A 86 18.83 32.85 31.75
C PRO A 86 17.92 32.15 32.77
N LYS A 87 16.91 32.83 33.34
CA LYS A 87 15.96 32.24 34.30
C LYS A 87 14.78 31.54 33.62
N VAL A 88 14.73 31.47 32.28
CA VAL A 88 13.62 30.88 31.53
C VAL A 88 13.40 29.38 31.82
N TYR A 89 14.43 28.65 32.26
CA TYR A 89 14.31 27.24 32.63
C TYR A 89 13.29 26.99 33.76
N GLN A 90 13.01 28.00 34.59
CA GLN A 90 11.98 27.91 35.63
C GLN A 90 10.58 27.66 35.03
N ALA A 91 10.35 28.05 33.78
CA ALA A 91 9.10 27.81 33.06
C ALA A 91 8.81 26.32 32.81
N LEU A 92 9.82 25.43 32.94
CA LEU A 92 9.62 23.97 32.87
C LEU A 92 8.89 23.43 34.11
N SER A 93 8.85 24.17 35.21
CA SER A 93 8.14 23.75 36.42
C SER A 93 6.62 23.80 36.21
N PRO A 94 5.88 22.71 36.51
CA PRO A 94 4.42 22.65 36.34
C PRO A 94 3.68 23.71 37.19
N PHE A 95 4.35 24.25 38.21
CA PHE A 95 3.83 25.36 39.01
C PHE A 95 3.47 26.59 38.16
N TYR A 96 4.29 26.94 37.15
CA TYR A 96 4.02 28.09 36.28
C TYR A 96 2.85 27.83 35.33
N MET A 97 2.68 26.57 34.88
CA MET A 97 1.53 26.17 34.08
C MET A 97 0.22 26.30 34.88
N TYR A 98 0.22 25.83 36.14
CA TYR A 98 -0.93 26.02 37.03
C TYR A 98 -1.23 27.50 37.28
N LYS A 99 -0.20 28.31 37.57
CA LYS A 99 -0.34 29.76 37.77
C LYS A 99 -0.88 30.47 36.53
N PHE A 100 -0.44 30.07 35.34
CA PHE A 100 -0.93 30.59 34.06
C PHE A 100 -2.40 30.24 33.84
N LEU A 101 -2.79 28.98 34.01
CA LEU A 101 -4.18 28.53 33.87
C LEU A 101 -5.11 29.23 34.88
N LYS A 102 -4.68 29.35 36.13
CA LYS A 102 -5.43 30.04 37.19
C LYS A 102 -5.63 31.53 36.89
N LYS A 103 -4.65 32.19 36.27
CA LYS A 103 -4.73 33.63 35.95
C LYS A 103 -5.55 33.91 34.68
N THR A 104 -5.37 33.10 33.63
CA THR A 104 -5.94 33.37 32.30
C THR A 104 -7.31 32.69 32.10
N GLN A 105 -7.71 31.76 32.97
CA GLN A 105 -9.03 31.11 32.97
C GLN A 105 -9.42 30.60 31.56
N LYS A 106 -10.53 31.10 31.00
CA LYS A 106 -11.02 30.74 29.65
C LYS A 106 -9.99 31.02 28.56
N GLY A 107 -9.25 32.12 28.63
CA GLY A 107 -8.22 32.44 27.64
C GLY A 107 -7.03 31.48 27.70
N GLY A 108 -6.68 31.00 28.90
CA GLY A 108 -5.64 29.98 29.10
C GLY A 108 -6.06 28.66 28.47
N TRP A 109 -7.32 28.26 28.69
CA TRP A 109 -7.90 27.06 28.08
C TRP A 109 -7.96 27.14 26.55
N MET A 110 -8.35 28.27 25.96
CA MET A 110 -8.33 28.47 24.50
C MET A 110 -6.91 28.44 23.91
N SER A 111 -5.91 28.87 24.68
CA SER A 111 -4.50 28.83 24.26
C SER A 111 -3.95 27.40 24.12
N LEU A 112 -4.50 26.41 24.85
CA LEU A 112 -4.06 25.02 24.75
C LEU A 112 -4.24 24.46 23.34
N GLY A 113 -5.28 24.88 22.61
CA GLY A 113 -5.51 24.44 21.23
C GLY A 113 -4.40 24.88 20.26
N GLY A 114 -3.69 25.98 20.54
CA GLY A 114 -2.53 26.41 19.73
C GLY A 114 -1.26 25.60 20.03
N ILE A 115 -1.09 25.15 21.27
CA ILE A 115 0.06 24.33 21.71
C ILE A 115 0.02 22.95 21.05
N LEU A 116 -1.18 22.44 20.78
CA LEU A 116 -1.40 21.12 20.17
C LEU A 116 -0.63 20.93 18.87
N LEU A 117 -0.44 22.01 18.09
CA LEU A 117 0.33 21.99 16.84
C LEU A 117 1.79 21.55 17.04
N CYS A 118 2.37 21.76 18.22
CA CYS A 118 3.74 21.37 18.53
C CYS A 118 3.90 19.85 18.76
N ILE A 119 2.81 19.15 19.08
CA ILE A 119 2.80 17.69 19.30
C ILE A 119 2.67 16.94 17.96
N THR A 120 2.13 17.62 16.95
CA THR A 120 1.95 17.08 15.61
C THR A 120 3.31 16.67 15.02
N GLY A 121 3.45 15.40 14.62
CA GLY A 121 4.70 14.84 14.09
C GLY A 121 5.23 13.66 14.90
N SER A 122 4.90 13.59 16.19
CA SER A 122 5.13 12.39 17.01
C SER A 122 4.43 11.15 16.43
N GLU A 123 3.23 11.31 15.88
CA GLU A 123 2.47 10.26 15.19
C GLU A 123 3.20 9.67 13.98
N ALA A 124 3.90 10.50 13.20
CA ALA A 124 4.60 10.07 11.99
C ALA A 124 5.76 9.13 12.32
N MET A 125 6.41 9.36 13.47
CA MET A 125 7.45 8.48 14.00
C MET A 125 6.94 7.06 14.25
N PHE A 126 5.66 6.90 14.62
CA PHE A 126 5.06 5.59 14.85
C PHE A 126 4.58 4.91 13.56
N ALA A 127 4.19 5.67 12.54
CA ALA A 127 3.81 5.12 11.24
C ALA A 127 4.99 4.43 10.53
N ASP A 128 6.22 4.88 10.77
CA ASP A 128 7.46 4.35 10.17
C ASP A 128 8.14 3.23 10.99
N LEU A 129 7.54 2.75 12.08
CA LEU A 129 8.07 1.63 12.89
C LEU A 129 8.25 0.32 12.09
N GLY A 130 7.58 0.18 10.93
CA GLY A 130 7.80 -0.95 10.02
C GLY A 130 9.15 -0.93 9.28
N HIS A 131 9.90 0.17 9.33
CA HIS A 131 11.12 0.38 8.55
C HIS A 131 12.39 0.50 9.41
N PHE A 132 12.26 1.04 10.62
CA PHE A 132 13.38 1.36 11.49
C PHE A 132 13.27 0.58 12.81
N SER A 133 14.42 0.25 13.40
CA SER A 133 14.45 -0.44 14.69
C SER A 133 13.95 0.49 15.81
N GLN A 134 13.22 -0.09 16.78
CA GLN A 134 12.69 0.65 17.93
C GLN A 134 13.80 1.36 18.73
N LEU A 135 14.98 0.75 18.83
CA LEU A 135 16.12 1.32 19.56
C LEU A 135 16.65 2.59 18.89
N SER A 136 16.80 2.59 17.56
CA SER A 136 17.30 3.75 16.82
C SER A 136 16.37 4.95 16.96
N ILE A 137 15.05 4.72 16.91
CA ILE A 137 14.05 5.77 17.10
C ILE A 137 14.15 6.37 18.50
N LYS A 138 14.24 5.53 19.54
CA LYS A 138 14.36 5.99 20.93
C LYS A 138 15.61 6.85 21.14
N ILE A 139 16.77 6.40 20.64
CA ILE A 139 18.03 7.13 20.77
C ILE A 139 17.95 8.49 20.06
N ALA A 140 17.51 8.51 18.79
CA ALA A 140 17.42 9.75 18.01
C ALA A 140 16.45 10.75 18.65
N PHE A 141 15.29 10.29 19.12
CA PHE A 141 14.31 11.16 19.75
C PHE A 141 14.82 11.73 21.08
N THR A 142 15.30 10.87 21.99
CA THR A 142 15.70 11.26 23.35
C THR A 142 16.95 12.15 23.37
N PHE A 143 17.95 11.88 22.53
CA PHE A 143 19.23 12.61 22.58
C PHE A 143 19.34 13.78 21.60
N VAL A 144 18.59 13.77 20.49
CA VAL A 144 18.75 14.79 19.44
C VAL A 144 17.50 15.65 19.31
N VAL A 145 16.34 15.04 19.02
CA VAL A 145 15.13 15.79 18.68
C VAL A 145 14.55 16.49 19.92
N TYR A 146 14.34 15.75 21.01
CA TYR A 146 13.68 16.27 22.21
C TYR A 146 14.45 17.43 22.87
N PRO A 147 15.78 17.34 23.10
CA PRO A 147 16.54 18.47 23.65
C PRO A 147 16.56 19.69 22.73
N SER A 148 16.71 19.48 21.41
CA SER A 148 16.74 20.58 20.43
C SER A 148 15.42 21.36 20.40
N LEU A 149 14.29 20.67 20.48
CA LEU A 149 12.96 21.31 20.53
C LEU A 149 12.76 22.09 21.83
N ILE A 150 13.12 21.53 22.99
CA ILE A 150 13.01 22.23 24.27
C ILE A 150 13.87 23.50 24.26
N LEU A 151 15.11 23.41 23.79
CA LEU A 151 16.00 24.57 23.67
C LEU A 151 15.43 25.64 22.73
N ALA A 152 14.85 25.25 21.60
CA ALA A 152 14.23 26.17 20.66
C ALA A 152 13.03 26.91 21.29
N TYR A 153 12.12 26.21 21.97
CA TYR A 153 10.96 26.83 22.62
C TYR A 153 11.36 27.70 23.82
N MET A 154 12.32 27.26 24.64
CA MET A 154 12.83 28.06 25.75
C MET A 154 13.54 29.33 25.26
N GLY A 155 14.32 29.24 24.18
CA GLY A 155 14.96 30.40 23.57
C GLY A 155 13.94 31.41 23.02
N GLN A 156 12.88 30.93 22.36
CA GLN A 156 11.78 31.80 21.94
C GLN A 156 11.10 32.46 23.16
N ALA A 157 10.79 31.69 24.21
CA ALA A 157 10.19 32.23 25.43
C ALA A 157 11.10 33.27 26.12
N ALA A 158 12.41 33.06 26.12
CA ALA A 158 13.40 34.01 26.66
C ALA A 158 13.35 35.34 25.90
N TYR A 159 13.33 35.29 24.56
CA TYR A 159 13.21 36.46 23.71
C TYR A 159 11.90 37.23 23.97
N LEU A 160 10.76 36.52 23.99
CA LEU A 160 9.45 37.13 24.23
C LEU A 160 9.31 37.73 25.65
N SER A 161 10.05 37.22 26.63
CA SER A 161 10.02 37.73 28.02
C SER A 161 10.61 39.14 28.19
N LYS A 162 11.34 39.65 27.19
CA LYS A 162 11.95 40.99 27.21
C LYS A 162 11.30 41.94 26.21
N HIS A 163 10.61 41.43 25.20
CA HIS A 163 9.98 42.21 24.13
C HIS A 163 8.45 42.14 24.23
N HIS A 164 7.91 42.57 25.38
CA HIS A 164 6.46 42.47 25.67
C HIS A 164 5.59 43.48 24.93
N ILE A 165 6.15 44.57 24.42
CA ILE A 165 5.44 45.64 23.71
C ILE A 165 5.81 45.55 22.22
N LEU A 166 5.13 44.66 21.49
CA LEU A 166 5.13 44.71 20.03
C LEU A 166 3.90 45.54 19.63
N GLU A 167 4.05 46.86 19.61
CA GLU A 167 3.09 47.76 19.00
C GLU A 167 2.88 47.34 17.54
N THR A 168 1.62 47.11 17.19
CA THR A 168 1.11 47.14 15.81
C THR A 168 1.56 45.99 14.87
N ASP A 169 0.84 44.88 14.98
CA ASP A 169 0.41 43.99 13.87
C ASP A 169 1.46 43.30 12.97
N TYR A 170 2.72 43.14 13.39
CA TYR A 170 3.66 42.26 12.67
C TYR A 170 4.21 41.09 13.51
N ARG A 171 3.39 40.03 13.51
CA ARG A 171 3.78 38.62 13.33
C ARG A 171 4.73 37.99 14.39
N ILE A 172 4.11 37.34 15.37
CA ILE A 172 4.72 36.37 16.30
C ILE A 172 5.32 35.20 15.49
N GLY A 173 6.64 35.07 15.44
CA GLY A 173 7.31 33.99 14.71
C GLY A 173 8.76 33.75 15.15
N PHE A 174 9.23 32.50 14.99
CA PHE A 174 10.60 32.07 15.33
C PHE A 174 11.68 33.01 14.75
N TYR A 175 11.48 33.49 13.52
CA TYR A 175 12.42 34.34 12.78
C TYR A 175 12.68 35.69 13.44
N VAL A 176 11.75 36.19 14.25
CA VAL A 176 11.94 37.43 15.03
C VAL A 176 13.01 37.23 16.11
N SER A 177 13.08 36.04 16.70
CA SER A 177 14.08 35.68 17.70
C SER A 177 15.47 35.35 17.12
N VAL A 178 15.61 35.33 15.79
CA VAL A 178 16.87 35.02 15.11
C VAL A 178 17.66 36.31 14.84
N PRO A 179 18.98 36.36 15.15
CA PRO A 179 19.83 37.49 14.81
C PRO A 179 19.82 37.80 13.31
N GLU A 180 19.80 39.09 12.96
CA GLU A 180 19.61 39.55 11.57
C GLU A 180 20.65 38.98 10.59
N LYS A 181 21.91 38.86 11.04
CA LYS A 181 23.03 38.37 10.22
C LYS A 181 22.88 36.91 9.78
N ILE A 182 22.17 36.07 10.54
CA ILE A 182 22.02 34.63 10.25
C ILE A 182 20.60 34.25 9.80
N ARG A 183 19.68 35.22 9.73
CA ARG A 183 18.27 35.00 9.43
C ARG A 183 18.05 34.35 8.05
N TRP A 184 18.76 34.82 7.02
CA TRP A 184 18.72 34.27 5.65
C TRP A 184 19.24 32.83 5.55
N PRO A 185 20.45 32.49 6.04
CA PRO A 185 20.91 31.11 6.08
C PRO A 185 19.95 30.15 6.80
N VAL A 186 19.42 30.56 7.95
CA VAL A 186 18.49 29.75 8.75
C VAL A 186 17.20 29.49 7.98
N LEU A 187 16.68 30.49 7.27
CA LEU A 187 15.49 30.35 6.44
C LEU A 187 15.67 29.32 5.31
N VAL A 188 16.81 29.36 4.62
CA VAL A 188 17.12 28.38 3.55
C VAL A 188 17.15 26.96 4.11
N ILE A 189 17.82 26.75 5.24
CA ILE A 189 17.87 25.44 5.92
C ILE A 189 16.46 25.00 6.34
N ALA A 190 15.64 25.94 6.81
CA ALA A 190 14.27 25.67 7.24
C ALA A 190 13.37 25.20 6.08
N ILE A 191 13.51 25.82 4.90
CA ILE A 191 12.79 25.41 3.69
C ILE A 191 13.21 23.98 3.29
N PHE A 192 14.51 23.68 3.29
CA PHE A 192 14.98 22.31 3.04
C PHE A 192 14.45 21.32 4.09
N ALA A 193 14.45 21.68 5.37
CA ALA A 193 13.89 20.84 6.43
C ALA A 193 12.38 20.59 6.25
N ALA A 194 11.61 21.59 5.81
CA ALA A 194 10.18 21.44 5.50
C ALA A 194 9.95 20.52 4.29
N VAL A 195 10.79 20.60 3.25
CA VAL A 195 10.77 19.66 2.12
C VAL A 195 11.00 18.24 2.61
N VAL A 196 12.01 18.02 3.47
CA VAL A 196 12.31 16.68 4.02
C VAL A 196 11.17 16.16 4.90
N GLY A 197 10.63 16.98 5.80
CA GLY A 197 9.49 16.59 6.64
C GLY A 197 8.27 16.18 5.80
N SER A 198 8.07 16.88 4.69
CA SER A 198 6.98 16.58 3.77
C SER A 198 7.17 15.25 3.04
N GLN A 199 8.39 14.96 2.60
CA GLN A 199 8.74 13.67 2.01
C GLN A 199 8.43 12.49 2.93
N ALA A 200 8.73 12.63 4.23
CA ALA A 200 8.44 11.61 5.23
C ALA A 200 6.93 11.33 5.32
N ILE A 201 6.10 12.37 5.38
CA ILE A 201 4.64 12.22 5.49
C ILE A 201 4.00 11.64 4.21
N ILE A 202 4.48 12.00 3.02
CA ILE A 202 4.02 11.40 1.76
C ILE A 202 4.36 9.90 1.74
N THR A 203 5.58 9.55 2.12
CA THR A 203 6.03 8.15 2.20
C THR A 203 5.19 7.36 3.22
N GLY A 204 4.95 7.92 4.41
CA GLY A 204 4.08 7.31 5.42
C GLY A 204 2.64 7.11 4.92
N THR A 205 2.13 8.02 4.10
CA THR A 205 0.80 7.89 3.48
C THR A 205 0.74 6.71 2.50
N PHE A 206 1.79 6.49 1.70
CA PHE A 206 1.89 5.31 0.82
C PHE A 206 1.91 4.01 1.64
N SER A 207 2.62 3.98 2.78
CA SER A 207 2.65 2.83 3.69
C SER A 207 1.26 2.52 4.26
N ILE A 208 0.51 3.54 4.72
CA ILE A 208 -0.85 3.36 5.24
C ILE A 208 -1.78 2.82 4.16
N ILE A 209 -1.76 3.39 2.95
CA ILE A 209 -2.63 2.93 1.84
C ILE A 209 -2.30 1.50 1.43
N LYS A 210 -1.02 1.13 1.42
CA LYS A 210 -0.59 -0.24 1.17
C LYS A 210 -1.15 -1.21 2.21
N GLN A 211 -1.11 -0.84 3.50
CA GLN A 211 -1.72 -1.64 4.58
C GLN A 211 -3.25 -1.74 4.42
N CYS A 212 -3.94 -0.64 4.09
CA CYS A 212 -5.37 -0.65 3.84
C CYS A 212 -5.76 -1.51 2.64
N SER A 213 -4.95 -1.50 1.57
CA SER A 213 -5.16 -2.35 0.39
C SER A 213 -4.94 -3.84 0.71
N ALA A 214 -3.93 -4.17 1.53
CA ALA A 214 -3.69 -5.54 1.99
C ALA A 214 -4.85 -6.10 2.83
N LEU A 215 -5.54 -5.25 3.59
CA LEU A 215 -6.76 -5.60 4.34
C LEU A 215 -8.03 -5.64 3.47
N GLY A 216 -7.93 -5.34 2.17
CA GLY A 216 -9.08 -5.25 1.27
C GLY A 216 -10.01 -4.06 1.56
N CYS A 217 -9.55 -3.06 2.32
CA CYS A 217 -10.32 -1.87 2.70
C CYS A 217 -10.16 -0.70 1.73
N PHE A 218 -9.27 -0.81 0.75
CA PHE A 218 -9.00 0.25 -0.23
C PHE A 218 -9.05 -0.29 -1.67
N PRO A 219 -9.51 0.52 -2.64
CA PRO A 219 -9.48 0.15 -4.05
C PRO A 219 -8.11 -0.28 -4.55
N ARG A 220 -8.09 -1.15 -5.56
CA ARG A 220 -6.84 -1.69 -6.13
C ARG A 220 -6.06 -0.54 -6.78
N VAL A 221 -4.88 -0.24 -6.23
CA VAL A 221 -3.94 0.77 -6.71
C VAL A 221 -2.63 0.14 -7.19
N LYS A 222 -1.96 0.76 -8.17
CA LYS A 222 -0.66 0.28 -8.65
C LYS A 222 0.44 0.62 -7.64
N ILE A 223 0.97 -0.40 -6.97
CA ILE A 223 2.07 -0.29 -6.02
C ILE A 223 3.39 -0.57 -6.77
N ILE A 224 4.29 0.40 -6.80
CA ILE A 224 5.63 0.25 -7.39
C ILE A 224 6.66 0.25 -6.25
N HIS A 225 7.41 -0.84 -6.11
CA HIS A 225 8.48 -0.92 -5.13
C HIS A 225 9.76 -0.27 -5.66
N THR A 226 10.24 0.80 -5.01
CA THR A 226 11.36 1.62 -5.50
C THR A 226 12.73 1.01 -5.19
N SER A 227 12.90 0.30 -4.07
CA SER A 227 14.19 -0.30 -3.66
C SER A 227 14.17 -1.83 -3.59
N SER A 228 15.30 -2.46 -3.96
CA SER A 228 15.52 -3.92 -3.92
C SER A 228 15.85 -4.43 -2.52
N LYS A 229 16.36 -3.57 -1.64
CA LYS A 229 16.85 -3.95 -0.31
C LYS A 229 15.84 -3.66 0.80
N MET A 230 14.99 -2.64 0.61
CA MET A 230 14.04 -2.16 1.63
C MET A 230 12.60 -2.29 1.13
N HIS A 231 11.86 -3.27 1.65
CA HIS A 231 10.47 -3.57 1.28
C HIS A 231 9.53 -2.35 1.38
N GLY A 232 9.79 -1.48 2.36
CA GLY A 232 8.90 -0.37 2.66
C GLY A 232 9.06 0.86 1.75
N GLN A 233 10.09 0.93 0.89
CA GLN A 233 10.20 2.05 -0.06
C GLN A 233 9.24 1.85 -1.24
N ILE A 234 8.07 2.46 -1.14
CA ILE A 234 6.92 2.25 -2.02
C ILE A 234 6.52 3.57 -2.66
N TYR A 235 6.28 3.54 -3.97
CA TYR A 235 5.73 4.66 -4.73
C TYR A 235 4.40 4.24 -5.35
N ILE A 236 3.35 5.02 -5.10
CA ILE A 236 1.99 4.79 -5.65
C ILE A 236 1.62 6.02 -6.50
N PRO A 237 1.78 5.96 -7.85
CA PRO A 237 1.61 7.13 -8.72
C PRO A 237 0.22 7.78 -8.61
N GLU A 238 -0.84 6.97 -8.61
CA GLU A 238 -2.24 7.46 -8.57
C GLU A 238 -2.53 8.24 -7.28
N ILE A 239 -2.05 7.72 -6.16
CA ILE A 239 -2.17 8.36 -4.85
C ILE A 239 -1.31 9.63 -4.81
N ASN A 240 -0.10 9.62 -5.41
CA ASN A 240 0.76 10.79 -5.47
C ASN A 240 0.09 11.99 -6.15
N TRP A 241 -0.53 11.77 -7.30
CA TRP A 241 -1.26 12.82 -8.03
C TRP A 241 -2.52 13.26 -7.30
N THR A 242 -3.25 12.32 -6.69
CA THR A 242 -4.42 12.63 -5.85
C THR A 242 -4.01 13.44 -4.62
N LEU A 243 -2.89 13.08 -3.98
CA LEU A 243 -2.30 13.78 -2.85
C LEU A 243 -1.96 15.22 -3.24
N MET A 244 -1.28 15.40 -4.37
CA MET A 244 -0.90 16.70 -4.91
C MET A 244 -2.14 17.58 -5.16
N LEU A 245 -3.15 17.07 -5.87
CA LEU A 245 -4.37 17.83 -6.19
C LEU A 245 -5.07 18.29 -4.91
N LEU A 246 -5.19 17.40 -3.93
CA LEU A 246 -5.86 17.70 -2.68
C LEU A 246 -5.07 18.69 -1.82
N CYS A 247 -3.73 18.59 -1.80
CA CYS A 247 -2.88 19.62 -1.19
C CYS A 247 -3.07 20.97 -1.89
N LEU A 248 -3.05 21.04 -3.21
CA LEU A 248 -3.28 22.30 -3.93
C LEU A 248 -4.66 22.88 -3.62
N ALA A 249 -5.71 22.06 -3.60
CA ALA A 249 -7.07 22.49 -3.26
C ALA A 249 -7.17 23.08 -1.85
N VAL A 250 -6.55 22.45 -0.85
CA VAL A 250 -6.53 22.95 0.53
C VAL A 250 -5.70 24.23 0.66
N THR A 251 -4.55 24.31 -0.01
CA THR A 251 -3.70 25.52 0.00
C THR A 251 -4.43 26.73 -0.60
N VAL A 252 -5.07 26.54 -1.76
CA VAL A 252 -5.83 27.61 -2.44
C VAL A 252 -7.13 27.96 -1.72
N GLY A 253 -7.77 26.98 -1.08
CA GLY A 253 -9.05 27.15 -0.37
C GLY A 253 -8.92 27.89 0.96
N PHE A 254 -7.89 27.60 1.76
CA PHE A 254 -7.72 28.26 3.06
C PHE A 254 -7.07 29.63 2.96
N ARG A 255 -6.02 29.78 2.14
CA ARG A 255 -5.14 30.98 1.99
C ARG A 255 -4.52 31.52 3.29
N ASP A 256 -5.01 31.11 4.46
CA ASP A 256 -4.62 31.51 5.80
C ASP A 256 -4.03 30.32 6.58
N THR A 257 -2.80 30.51 7.06
CA THR A 257 -2.04 29.52 7.83
C THR A 257 -2.66 29.23 9.19
N LYS A 258 -3.30 30.23 9.84
CA LYS A 258 -3.86 30.06 11.19
C LYS A 258 -5.04 29.10 11.15
N ARG A 259 -5.93 29.27 10.17
CA ARG A 259 -7.09 28.40 9.94
C ARG A 259 -6.66 26.99 9.54
N MET A 260 -5.67 26.88 8.65
CA MET A 260 -5.09 25.60 8.25
C MET A 260 -4.44 24.85 9.42
N GLY A 261 -3.70 25.57 10.28
CA GLY A 261 -3.09 25.03 11.49
C GLY A 261 -4.15 24.50 12.46
N ASN A 262 -5.14 25.32 12.82
CA ASN A 262 -6.25 24.90 13.69
C ASN A 262 -6.97 23.64 13.16
N ALA A 263 -7.15 23.55 11.83
CA ALA A 263 -7.75 22.37 11.22
C ALA A 263 -6.91 21.10 11.40
N SER A 264 -5.60 21.20 11.14
CA SER A 264 -4.68 20.08 11.32
C SER A 264 -4.60 19.60 12.78
N GLY A 265 -4.65 20.53 13.75
CA GLY A 265 -4.58 20.22 15.17
C GLY A 265 -5.72 19.31 15.61
N LEU A 266 -6.97 19.64 15.25
CA LEU A 266 -8.14 18.84 15.61
C LEU A 266 -8.04 17.40 15.07
N ALA A 267 -7.53 17.23 13.85
CA ALA A 267 -7.35 15.92 13.25
C ALA A 267 -6.35 15.06 14.05
N VAL A 268 -5.21 15.63 14.43
CA VAL A 268 -4.15 14.92 15.18
C VAL A 268 -4.62 14.52 16.58
N ILE A 269 -5.24 15.42 17.34
CA ILE A 269 -5.74 15.06 18.69
C ILE A 269 -6.83 13.99 18.64
N THR A 270 -7.65 14.01 17.59
CA THR A 270 -8.66 12.96 17.37
C THR A 270 -8.00 11.61 17.15
N VAL A 271 -6.94 11.55 16.33
CA VAL A 271 -6.17 10.31 16.13
C VAL A 271 -5.50 9.86 17.41
N MET A 272 -4.88 10.77 18.18
CA MET A 272 -4.26 10.44 19.46
C MET A 272 -5.27 9.82 20.42
N LEU A 273 -6.46 10.45 20.56
CA LEU A 273 -7.54 9.93 21.39
C LEU A 273 -7.99 8.53 20.95
N VAL A 274 -8.18 8.31 19.65
CA VAL A 274 -8.54 7.00 19.10
C VAL A 274 -7.43 5.97 19.38
N THR A 275 -6.16 6.34 19.21
CA THR A 275 -5.04 5.44 19.51
C THR A 275 -4.93 5.12 20.99
N THR A 276 -5.20 6.06 21.90
CA THR A 276 -5.23 5.82 23.35
C THR A 276 -6.34 4.83 23.71
N CYS A 277 -7.53 4.98 23.11
CA CYS A 277 -8.62 4.02 23.26
C CYS A 277 -8.24 2.62 22.73
N LEU A 278 -7.67 2.52 21.53
CA LEU A 278 -7.20 1.26 20.95
C LEU A 278 -6.09 0.61 21.77
N MET A 279 -5.14 1.40 22.30
CA MET A 279 -4.08 0.90 23.16
C MET A 279 -4.63 0.33 24.46
N SER A 280 -5.68 0.93 25.04
CA SER A 280 -6.34 0.36 26.22
C SER A 280 -6.96 -1.02 25.92
N LEU A 281 -7.56 -1.20 24.73
CA LEU A 281 -8.06 -2.50 24.27
C LEU A 281 -6.92 -3.51 24.05
N VAL A 282 -5.79 -3.08 23.48
CA VAL A 282 -4.61 -3.93 23.27
C VAL A 282 -4.02 -4.42 24.59
N ILE A 283 -3.98 -3.57 25.62
CA ILE A 283 -3.50 -3.95 26.96
C ILE A 283 -4.33 -5.10 27.54
N VAL A 284 -5.65 -5.05 27.35
CA VAL A 284 -6.58 -6.09 27.85
C VAL A 284 -6.56 -7.34 26.96
N LEU A 285 -6.73 -7.18 25.65
CA LEU A 285 -6.96 -8.30 24.72
C LEU A 285 -5.67 -8.97 24.24
N CYS A 286 -4.62 -8.19 23.94
CA CYS A 286 -3.38 -8.72 23.37
C CYS A 286 -2.31 -9.01 24.42
N TRP A 287 -2.12 -8.10 25.40
CA TRP A 287 -1.14 -8.30 26.47
C TRP A 287 -1.70 -9.05 27.68
N HIS A 288 -3.01 -9.33 27.70
CA HIS A 288 -3.69 -10.10 28.75
C HIS A 288 -3.40 -9.56 30.16
N LYS A 289 -3.24 -8.24 30.31
CA LYS A 289 -2.97 -7.55 31.58
C LYS A 289 -4.28 -7.19 32.30
N SER A 290 -4.17 -6.81 33.57
CA SER A 290 -5.34 -6.47 34.39
C SER A 290 -6.13 -5.31 33.80
N VAL A 291 -7.46 -5.42 33.82
CA VAL A 291 -8.38 -4.36 33.37
C VAL A 291 -8.16 -3.07 34.15
N PHE A 292 -7.76 -3.17 35.43
CA PHE A 292 -7.39 -2.02 36.25
C PHE A 292 -6.25 -1.19 35.63
N LEU A 293 -5.22 -1.85 35.07
CA LEU A 293 -4.11 -1.14 34.42
C LEU A 293 -4.58 -0.41 33.16
N ALA A 294 -5.48 -1.03 32.38
CA ALA A 294 -6.06 -0.39 31.21
C ALA A 294 -6.94 0.82 31.58
N ILE A 295 -7.74 0.72 32.65
CA ILE A 295 -8.55 1.84 33.17
C ILE A 295 -7.66 2.96 33.68
N LEU A 296 -6.60 2.65 34.44
CA LEU A 296 -5.66 3.65 34.93
C LEU A 296 -4.95 4.37 33.77
N PHE A 297 -4.56 3.62 32.73
CA PHE A 297 -3.94 4.15 31.53
C PHE A 297 -4.87 5.11 30.78
N ILE A 298 -6.10 4.68 30.45
CA ILE A 298 -7.05 5.53 29.70
C ILE A 298 -7.51 6.73 30.54
N PHE A 299 -7.64 6.58 31.86
CA PHE A 299 -8.00 7.70 32.72
C PHE A 299 -6.89 8.74 32.76
N PHE A 300 -5.63 8.32 32.92
CA PHE A 300 -4.50 9.24 33.00
C PHE A 300 -4.21 9.91 31.65
N PHE A 301 -3.97 9.14 30.59
CA PHE A 301 -3.62 9.71 29.27
C PHE A 301 -4.84 10.29 28.55
N GLY A 302 -5.98 9.59 28.60
CA GLY A 302 -7.20 10.03 27.96
C GLY A 302 -7.78 11.31 28.58
N SER A 303 -7.60 11.58 29.88
CA SER A 303 -8.02 12.86 30.47
C SER A 303 -7.20 14.06 29.94
N ILE A 304 -5.88 13.89 29.79
CA ILE A 304 -5.01 14.93 29.21
C ILE A 304 -5.42 15.19 27.76
N GLU A 305 -5.60 14.14 26.96
CA GLU A 305 -6.02 14.28 25.56
C GLU A 305 -7.42 14.85 25.42
N ALA A 306 -8.36 14.46 26.29
CA ALA A 306 -9.72 15.01 26.32
C ALA A 306 -9.72 16.51 26.63
N LEU A 307 -8.82 17.00 27.50
CA LEU A 307 -8.65 18.44 27.75
C LEU A 307 -8.19 19.19 26.48
N TYR A 308 -7.22 18.65 25.74
CA TYR A 308 -6.76 19.24 24.47
C TYR A 308 -7.82 19.15 23.38
N PHE A 309 -8.56 18.05 23.30
CA PHE A 309 -9.66 17.86 22.37
C PHE A 309 -10.77 18.90 22.63
N SER A 310 -11.16 19.07 23.90
CA SER A 310 -12.16 20.05 24.32
C SER A 310 -11.74 21.48 23.99
N ALA A 311 -10.47 21.85 24.20
CA ALA A 311 -9.94 23.15 23.80
C ALA A 311 -9.93 23.35 22.27
N SER A 312 -9.74 22.27 21.49
CA SER A 312 -9.68 22.31 20.03
C SER A 312 -11.05 22.37 19.37
N LEU A 313 -12.10 21.83 20.01
CA LEU A 313 -13.48 21.89 19.51
C LEU A 313 -14.02 23.31 19.37
N ILE A 314 -13.58 24.25 20.20
CA ILE A 314 -13.99 25.66 20.10
C ILE A 314 -13.60 26.26 18.73
N LYS A 315 -12.48 25.80 18.18
CA LYS A 315 -11.93 26.25 16.89
C LYS A 315 -12.50 25.48 15.70
N PHE A 316 -13.55 24.67 15.91
CA PHE A 316 -14.15 23.85 14.86
C PHE A 316 -14.65 24.70 13.68
N LEU A 317 -15.32 25.82 13.97
CA LEU A 317 -15.86 26.74 12.97
C LEU A 317 -14.78 27.56 12.25
N GLU A 318 -13.55 27.60 12.78
CA GLU A 318 -12.43 28.34 12.18
C GLU A 318 -11.69 27.54 11.08
N GLY A 319 -12.20 26.36 10.71
CA GLY A 319 -11.65 25.56 9.61
C GLY A 319 -11.49 24.07 9.90
N ALA A 320 -11.65 23.63 11.15
CA ALA A 320 -11.38 22.25 11.53
C ALA A 320 -12.45 21.23 11.10
N TRP A 321 -13.56 21.69 10.54
CA TRP A 321 -14.54 20.83 9.88
C TRP A 321 -13.99 20.20 8.58
N VAL A 322 -13.01 20.81 7.91
CA VAL A 322 -12.51 20.33 6.60
C VAL A 322 -11.84 18.95 6.69
N PRO A 323 -10.88 18.70 7.61
CA PRO A 323 -10.28 17.37 7.75
C PRO A 323 -11.29 16.30 8.16
N ILE A 324 -12.32 16.65 8.92
CA ILE A 324 -13.40 15.73 9.31
C ILE A 324 -14.27 15.39 8.10
N ALA A 325 -14.68 16.38 7.31
CA ALA A 325 -15.42 16.15 6.08
C ALA A 325 -14.62 15.26 5.11
N LEU A 326 -13.33 15.54 4.97
CA LEU A 326 -12.42 14.73 4.17
C LEU A 326 -12.31 13.28 4.68
N ALA A 327 -12.15 13.10 5.99
CA ALA A 327 -12.11 11.78 6.62
C ALA A 327 -13.42 11.00 6.40
N LEU A 328 -14.58 11.66 6.47
CA LEU A 328 -15.88 11.05 6.20
C LEU A 328 -16.00 10.59 4.73
N ILE A 329 -15.54 11.39 3.78
CA ILE A 329 -15.52 11.02 2.35
C ILE A 329 -14.63 9.78 2.13
N PHE A 330 -13.40 9.80 2.64
CA PHE A 330 -12.49 8.65 2.51
C PHE A 330 -13.02 7.41 3.23
N SER A 331 -13.60 7.57 4.42
CA SER A 331 -14.23 6.48 5.17
C SER A 331 -15.41 5.88 4.41
N ALA A 332 -16.23 6.70 3.74
CA ALA A 332 -17.32 6.22 2.91
C ALA A 332 -16.81 5.38 1.73
N ILE A 333 -15.76 5.87 1.03
CA ILE A 333 -15.12 5.13 -0.07
C ILE A 333 -14.58 3.79 0.41
N MET A 334 -13.82 3.79 1.52
CA MET A 334 -13.26 2.58 2.11
C MET A 334 -14.35 1.59 2.55
N TYR A 335 -15.39 2.08 3.21
CA TYR A 335 -16.51 1.26 3.68
C TYR A 335 -17.25 0.61 2.51
N VAL A 336 -17.61 1.39 1.48
CA VAL A 336 -18.29 0.88 0.27
C VAL A 336 -17.43 -0.17 -0.43
N TRP A 337 -16.13 0.09 -0.58
CA TRP A 337 -15.21 -0.85 -1.21
C TRP A 337 -15.07 -2.15 -0.42
N HIS A 338 -14.84 -2.04 0.89
CA HIS A 338 -14.68 -3.18 1.78
C HIS A 338 -15.97 -4.02 1.82
N TYR A 339 -17.12 -3.37 1.98
CA TYR A 339 -18.41 -4.03 2.01
C TYR A 339 -18.69 -4.79 0.69
N GLY A 340 -18.46 -4.16 -0.46
CA GLY A 340 -18.67 -4.82 -1.76
C GLY A 340 -17.71 -5.98 -2.01
N THR A 341 -16.44 -5.84 -1.61
CA THR A 341 -15.43 -6.90 -1.72
C THR A 341 -15.75 -8.07 -0.80
N LEU A 342 -16.14 -7.80 0.45
CA LEU A 342 -16.55 -8.82 1.41
C LEU A 342 -17.80 -9.57 0.92
N LYS A 343 -18.80 -8.84 0.42
CA LYS A 343 -20.02 -9.43 -0.14
C LYS A 343 -19.79 -10.27 -1.38
N LYS A 344 -18.87 -9.86 -2.25
CA LYS A 344 -18.39 -10.69 -3.36
C LYS A 344 -17.74 -11.97 -2.86
N TYR A 345 -16.83 -11.86 -1.89
CA TYR A 345 -16.12 -13.01 -1.33
C TYR A 345 -17.05 -13.99 -0.61
N GLU A 346 -17.99 -13.49 0.21
CA GLU A 346 -19.02 -14.31 0.86
C GLU A 346 -19.88 -15.06 -0.17
N PHE A 347 -20.27 -14.39 -1.26
CA PHE A 347 -21.03 -15.03 -2.34
C PHE A 347 -20.22 -16.14 -3.02
N ASP A 348 -18.93 -15.90 -3.28
CA ASP A 348 -18.02 -16.90 -3.83
C ASP A 348 -17.84 -18.10 -2.90
N VAL A 349 -17.83 -17.87 -1.58
CA VAL A 349 -17.69 -18.93 -0.57
C VAL A 349 -18.97 -19.74 -0.39
N GLN A 350 -20.13 -19.09 -0.42
CA GLN A 350 -21.43 -19.76 -0.25
C GLN A 350 -21.84 -20.53 -1.50
N ASN A 351 -21.53 -20.01 -2.69
CA ASN A 351 -21.83 -20.66 -3.96
C ASN A 351 -20.64 -21.50 -4.46
N LYS A 352 -19.76 -21.95 -3.54
CA LYS A 352 -18.76 -22.95 -3.89
C LYS A 352 -19.47 -24.19 -4.39
N VAL A 353 -18.99 -24.67 -5.52
CA VAL A 353 -19.54 -25.88 -6.12
C VAL A 353 -18.77 -27.06 -5.57
N SER A 354 -19.50 -28.05 -5.05
CA SER A 354 -18.89 -29.27 -4.56
C SER A 354 -18.31 -30.05 -5.74
N ILE A 355 -17.22 -30.78 -5.49
CA ILE A 355 -16.63 -31.68 -6.49
C ILE A 355 -17.69 -32.72 -6.90
N ASN A 356 -18.54 -33.16 -5.96
CA ASN A 356 -19.65 -34.07 -6.18
C ASN A 356 -20.64 -33.59 -7.25
N TRP A 357 -20.89 -32.27 -7.35
CA TRP A 357 -21.71 -31.72 -8.44
C TRP A 357 -21.05 -31.94 -9.80
N LEU A 358 -19.74 -31.71 -9.91
CA LEU A 358 -19.00 -31.93 -11.15
C LEU A 358 -18.99 -33.42 -11.53
N LEU A 359 -18.79 -34.30 -10.55
CA LEU A 359 -18.82 -35.76 -10.75
C LEU A 359 -20.20 -36.26 -11.17
N ALA A 360 -21.27 -35.68 -10.62
CA ALA A 360 -22.64 -36.01 -11.01
C ALA A 360 -22.99 -35.51 -12.43
N LEU A 361 -22.40 -34.40 -12.86
CA LEU A 361 -22.57 -33.84 -14.22
C LEU A 361 -21.83 -34.63 -15.30
N GLY A 362 -20.68 -35.22 -14.96
CA GLY A 362 -19.80 -35.92 -15.92
C GLY A 362 -20.51 -36.97 -16.80
N PRO A 363 -21.25 -37.93 -16.23
CA PRO A 363 -21.94 -38.96 -17.00
C PRO A 363 -23.24 -38.49 -17.67
N THR A 364 -23.88 -37.43 -17.16
CA THR A 364 -25.27 -37.07 -17.49
C THR A 364 -25.40 -35.93 -18.50
N LEU A 365 -24.43 -35.02 -18.60
CA LEU A 365 -24.56 -33.80 -19.42
C LEU A 365 -23.93 -33.84 -20.82
N GLY A 366 -23.29 -34.94 -21.23
CA GLY A 366 -22.66 -35.01 -22.56
C GLY A 366 -21.59 -33.92 -22.77
N ILE A 367 -20.87 -33.57 -21.71
CA ILE A 367 -19.90 -32.47 -21.73
C ILE A 367 -18.72 -32.86 -22.63
N VAL A 368 -18.45 -32.06 -23.66
CA VAL A 368 -17.40 -32.34 -24.64
C VAL A 368 -16.04 -31.88 -24.10
N ARG A 369 -15.04 -32.75 -24.09
CA ARG A 369 -13.66 -32.34 -23.78
C ARG A 369 -12.95 -31.85 -25.04
N VAL A 370 -12.53 -30.58 -25.02
CA VAL A 370 -11.75 -29.94 -26.09
C VAL A 370 -10.26 -30.16 -25.83
N ARG A 371 -9.48 -30.43 -26.87
CA ARG A 371 -8.02 -30.57 -26.75
C ARG A 371 -7.40 -29.25 -26.28
N GLY A 372 -6.52 -29.29 -25.28
CA GLY A 372 -5.87 -28.10 -24.73
C GLY A 372 -5.82 -28.09 -23.20
N ILE A 373 -5.17 -27.06 -22.64
CA ILE A 373 -5.15 -26.77 -21.20
C ILE A 373 -6.02 -25.53 -20.91
N GLY A 374 -7.00 -25.68 -20.02
CA GLY A 374 -7.84 -24.58 -19.54
C GLY A 374 -7.36 -24.07 -18.19
N LEU A 375 -6.81 -22.86 -18.16
CA LEU A 375 -6.35 -22.20 -16.94
C LEU A 375 -7.46 -21.31 -16.39
N ILE A 376 -8.07 -21.70 -15.27
CA ILE A 376 -9.14 -20.93 -14.63
C ILE A 376 -8.56 -20.17 -13.45
N HIS A 377 -8.57 -18.84 -13.52
CA HIS A 377 -8.13 -18.03 -12.40
C HIS A 377 -9.17 -18.02 -11.27
N THR A 378 -8.73 -18.27 -10.04
CA THR A 378 -9.60 -18.27 -8.85
C THR A 378 -8.92 -17.61 -7.64
N GLU A 379 -9.69 -16.83 -6.87
CA GLU A 379 -9.24 -16.27 -5.59
C GLU A 379 -9.41 -17.27 -4.42
N LEU A 380 -10.16 -18.37 -4.65
CA LEU A 380 -10.41 -19.43 -3.67
C LEU A 380 -9.23 -20.38 -3.52
N VAL A 381 -8.88 -20.66 -2.27
CA VAL A 381 -7.82 -21.64 -1.90
C VAL A 381 -8.34 -23.07 -1.91
N SER A 382 -9.64 -23.26 -1.61
CA SER A 382 -10.34 -24.55 -1.72
C SER A 382 -11.74 -24.40 -2.34
N GLY A 383 -12.21 -25.51 -2.95
CA GLY A 383 -13.45 -25.62 -3.71
C GLY A 383 -13.31 -25.28 -5.20
N ILE A 384 -14.35 -25.60 -5.97
CA ILE A 384 -14.47 -25.20 -7.37
C ILE A 384 -15.22 -23.86 -7.41
N PRO A 385 -14.69 -22.82 -8.11
CA PRO A 385 -15.35 -21.53 -8.21
C PRO A 385 -16.68 -21.62 -8.96
N ALA A 386 -17.70 -20.87 -8.53
CA ALA A 386 -19.01 -20.81 -9.17
C ALA A 386 -18.95 -20.42 -10.66
N ILE A 387 -17.95 -19.60 -11.02
CA ILE A 387 -17.68 -19.19 -12.41
C ILE A 387 -17.45 -20.40 -13.33
N PHE A 388 -16.80 -21.47 -12.83
CA PHE A 388 -16.58 -22.67 -13.63
C PHE A 388 -17.89 -23.42 -13.90
N SER A 389 -18.74 -23.56 -12.87
CA SER A 389 -20.07 -24.15 -13.06
C SER A 389 -20.91 -23.35 -14.05
N HIS A 390 -20.95 -22.02 -13.90
CA HIS A 390 -21.63 -21.15 -14.84
C HIS A 390 -21.06 -21.23 -16.26
N PHE A 391 -19.75 -21.37 -16.41
CA PHE A 391 -19.10 -21.59 -17.70
C PHE A 391 -19.55 -22.90 -18.33
N VAL A 392 -19.45 -24.02 -17.61
CA VAL A 392 -19.81 -25.36 -18.10
C VAL A 392 -21.31 -25.50 -18.41
N THR A 393 -22.18 -24.84 -17.66
CA THR A 393 -23.63 -24.87 -17.93
C THR A 393 -24.01 -24.08 -19.18
N ASN A 394 -23.34 -22.96 -19.47
CA ASN A 394 -23.63 -22.16 -20.67
C ASN A 394 -22.89 -22.69 -21.91
N LEU A 395 -21.70 -23.23 -21.71
CA LEU A 395 -20.88 -23.86 -22.73
C LEU A 395 -20.55 -25.27 -22.24
N PRO A 396 -21.26 -26.31 -22.69
CA PRO A 396 -21.04 -27.70 -22.27
C PRO A 396 -19.77 -28.29 -22.91
N ALA A 397 -18.67 -27.55 -22.83
CA ALA A 397 -17.36 -27.94 -23.29
C ALA A 397 -16.29 -27.33 -22.38
N PHE A 398 -15.34 -28.16 -21.93
CA PHE A 398 -14.15 -27.69 -21.22
C PHE A 398 -12.90 -28.43 -21.70
N HIS A 399 -11.73 -27.93 -21.32
CA HIS A 399 -10.45 -28.42 -21.82
C HIS A 399 -10.09 -29.80 -21.26
N GLN A 400 -9.30 -30.59 -22.01
CA GLN A 400 -8.87 -31.92 -21.61
C GLN A 400 -8.17 -31.92 -20.24
N VAL A 401 -7.34 -30.91 -20.00
CA VAL A 401 -6.72 -30.64 -18.70
C VAL A 401 -7.20 -29.29 -18.20
N VAL A 402 -7.70 -29.22 -16.96
CA VAL A 402 -8.11 -27.95 -16.34
C VAL A 402 -7.27 -27.68 -15.11
N VAL A 403 -6.74 -26.47 -15.03
CA VAL A 403 -5.90 -26.03 -13.92
C VAL A 403 -6.55 -24.82 -13.25
N PHE A 404 -6.97 -24.99 -12.00
CA PHE A 404 -7.44 -23.90 -11.15
C PHE A 404 -6.23 -23.15 -10.58
N LEU A 405 -5.93 -21.98 -11.14
CA LEU A 405 -4.77 -21.17 -10.77
C LEU A 405 -5.16 -20.10 -9.73
N CYS A 406 -4.54 -20.17 -8.55
CA CYS A 406 -4.66 -19.16 -7.51
C CYS A 406 -3.33 -18.43 -7.32
N ILE A 407 -3.30 -17.12 -7.57
CA ILE A 407 -2.09 -16.31 -7.40
C ILE A 407 -2.17 -15.63 -6.03
N LYS A 408 -1.17 -15.84 -5.18
CA LYS A 408 -1.06 -15.21 -3.86
C LYS A 408 0.27 -14.45 -3.75
N SER A 409 0.22 -13.23 -3.23
CA SER A 409 1.43 -12.46 -2.93
C SER A 409 1.87 -12.72 -1.49
N VAL A 410 3.17 -12.91 -1.31
CA VAL A 410 3.84 -13.20 -0.02
C VAL A 410 4.72 -12.01 0.35
N PRO A 411 4.86 -11.63 1.63
CA PRO A 411 5.67 -10.47 2.07
C PRO A 411 7.19 -10.69 1.99
N VAL A 412 7.68 -11.42 0.99
CA VAL A 412 9.11 -11.66 0.71
C VAL A 412 9.50 -11.03 -0.63
N PRO A 413 10.75 -10.56 -0.83
CA PRO A 413 11.16 -9.88 -2.06
C PRO A 413 11.00 -10.77 -3.29
N HIS A 414 11.53 -11.98 -3.18
CA HIS A 414 11.49 -13.03 -4.19
C HIS A 414 11.14 -14.33 -3.48
N VAL A 415 10.17 -15.07 -4.02
CA VAL A 415 9.89 -16.43 -3.55
C VAL A 415 10.86 -17.37 -4.24
N SER A 416 11.44 -18.31 -3.50
CA SER A 416 12.33 -19.31 -4.11
C SER A 416 11.55 -20.10 -5.18
N PRO A 417 12.15 -20.45 -6.34
CA PRO A 417 11.45 -21.25 -7.35
C PRO A 417 10.89 -22.55 -6.76
N LYS A 418 11.57 -23.11 -5.75
CA LYS A 418 11.17 -24.36 -5.12
C LYS A 418 9.88 -24.30 -4.29
N GLU A 419 9.46 -23.11 -3.87
CA GLU A 419 8.25 -22.90 -3.05
C GLU A 419 7.20 -22.06 -3.79
N ARG A 420 7.45 -21.78 -5.07
CA ARG A 420 6.65 -20.89 -5.89
C ARG A 420 5.33 -21.53 -6.29
N PHE A 421 5.33 -22.82 -6.63
CA PHE A 421 4.13 -23.52 -7.07
C PHE A 421 3.76 -24.62 -6.08
N LEU A 422 2.52 -24.59 -5.60
CA LEU A 422 1.90 -25.69 -4.88
C LEU A 422 0.86 -26.32 -5.79
N VAL A 423 0.97 -27.62 -6.02
CA VAL A 423 0.04 -28.35 -6.88
C VAL A 423 -0.70 -29.39 -6.05
N GLY A 424 -1.99 -29.51 -6.31
CA GLY A 424 -2.87 -30.55 -5.77
C GLY A 424 -3.85 -31.05 -6.83
N ARG A 425 -4.39 -32.24 -6.64
CA ARG A 425 -5.42 -32.82 -7.53
C ARG A 425 -6.81 -32.41 -7.03
N VAL A 426 -7.79 -32.32 -7.94
CA VAL A 426 -9.19 -32.03 -7.59
C VAL A 426 -10.09 -33.15 -8.13
N GLY A 427 -10.55 -34.05 -7.25
CA GLY A 427 -11.37 -35.19 -7.62
C GLY A 427 -10.58 -36.34 -8.29
N PRO A 428 -11.28 -37.32 -8.89
CA PRO A 428 -10.69 -38.55 -9.40
C PRO A 428 -9.71 -38.32 -10.56
N LYS A 429 -8.73 -39.23 -10.70
CA LYS A 429 -7.65 -39.12 -11.69
C LYS A 429 -8.14 -39.00 -13.15
N GLU A 430 -9.30 -39.57 -13.46
CA GLU A 430 -9.93 -39.55 -14.79
C GLU A 430 -10.33 -38.14 -15.26
N TYR A 431 -10.55 -37.20 -14.34
CA TYR A 431 -11.01 -35.86 -14.68
C TYR A 431 -9.90 -34.88 -15.07
N ARG A 432 -8.63 -35.23 -14.82
CA ARG A 432 -7.45 -34.40 -15.15
C ARG A 432 -7.58 -32.94 -14.67
N LEU A 433 -8.12 -32.77 -13.46
CA LEU A 433 -8.29 -31.48 -12.82
C LEU A 433 -7.19 -31.27 -11.79
N TYR A 434 -6.46 -30.16 -11.94
CA TYR A 434 -5.41 -29.77 -11.01
C TYR A 434 -5.74 -28.42 -10.38
N ARG A 435 -5.25 -28.21 -9.17
CA ARG A 435 -5.21 -26.91 -8.51
C ARG A 435 -3.77 -26.51 -8.34
N CYS A 436 -3.46 -25.27 -8.73
CA CYS A 436 -2.14 -24.70 -8.57
C CYS A 436 -2.22 -23.38 -7.80
N ILE A 437 -1.49 -23.26 -6.70
CA ILE A 437 -1.25 -21.97 -6.03
C ILE A 437 0.13 -21.48 -6.42
N ALA A 438 0.18 -20.33 -7.08
CA ALA A 438 1.41 -19.63 -7.40
C ALA A 438 1.66 -18.51 -6.39
N ARG A 439 2.77 -18.62 -5.64
CA ARG A 439 3.22 -17.66 -4.64
C ARG A 439 4.25 -16.70 -5.25
N TYR A 440 3.98 -15.41 -5.12
CA TYR A 440 4.83 -14.36 -5.67
C TYR A 440 5.31 -13.40 -4.59
N GLY A 441 6.59 -13.06 -4.61
CA GLY A 441 7.16 -11.99 -3.83
C GLY A 441 6.74 -10.62 -4.36
N TYR A 442 6.90 -9.59 -3.55
CA TYR A 442 6.48 -8.23 -3.91
C TYR A 442 7.32 -7.58 -5.03
N ARG A 443 8.46 -8.19 -5.40
CA ARG A 443 9.31 -7.78 -6.54
C ARG A 443 9.39 -8.81 -7.66
N ASP A 444 8.67 -9.93 -7.54
CA ASP A 444 8.57 -10.89 -8.62
C ASP A 444 7.71 -10.30 -9.74
N VAL A 445 8.36 -9.84 -10.81
CA VAL A 445 7.68 -9.29 -11.98
C VAL A 445 7.34 -10.44 -12.93
N HIS A 446 6.09 -10.46 -13.40
CA HIS A 446 5.62 -11.36 -14.47
C HIS A 446 6.21 -10.88 -15.81
N LYS A 447 7.51 -11.08 -16.04
CA LYS A 447 8.19 -10.52 -17.21
C LYS A 447 8.09 -11.37 -18.47
N ASP A 448 7.95 -12.68 -18.35
CA ASP A 448 7.94 -13.59 -19.49
C ASP A 448 6.82 -14.62 -19.38
N ASP A 449 5.75 -14.41 -20.14
CA ASP A 449 4.57 -15.28 -20.21
C ASP A 449 4.99 -16.74 -20.53
N LEU A 450 5.92 -16.90 -21.47
CA LEU A 450 6.45 -18.21 -21.88
C LEU A 450 7.18 -18.94 -20.75
N ASN A 451 7.85 -18.22 -19.85
CA ASN A 451 8.56 -18.83 -18.72
C ASN A 451 7.58 -19.25 -17.64
N PHE A 452 6.54 -18.45 -17.37
CA PHE A 452 5.49 -18.83 -16.44
C PHE A 452 4.75 -20.10 -16.88
N GLU A 453 4.37 -20.17 -18.16
CA GLU A 453 3.72 -21.34 -18.73
C GLU A 453 4.59 -22.60 -18.64
N LYS A 454 5.89 -22.48 -18.97
CA LYS A 454 6.88 -23.56 -18.85
C LYS A 454 6.99 -24.03 -17.39
N ASP A 455 7.18 -23.12 -16.45
CA ASP A 455 7.36 -23.44 -15.03
C ASP A 455 6.11 -24.12 -14.44
N LEU A 456 4.91 -23.62 -14.77
CA LEU A 456 3.65 -24.18 -14.30
C LEU A 456 3.47 -25.64 -14.75
N ILE A 457 3.74 -25.91 -16.03
CA ILE A 457 3.60 -27.25 -16.60
C ILE A 457 4.66 -28.19 -16.02
N CYS A 458 5.90 -27.72 -15.86
CA CYS A 458 6.95 -28.49 -15.20
C CYS A 458 6.56 -28.88 -13.76
N SER A 459 5.99 -27.94 -12.99
CA SER A 459 5.51 -28.26 -11.63
C SER A 459 4.35 -29.27 -11.63
N ILE A 460 3.42 -29.22 -12.59
CA ILE A 460 2.36 -30.23 -12.70
C ILE A 460 2.94 -31.59 -13.12
N ALA A 461 3.91 -31.62 -14.02
CA ALA A 461 4.58 -32.86 -14.43
C ALA A 461 5.36 -33.51 -13.26
N GLU A 462 6.04 -32.70 -12.45
CA GLU A 462 6.70 -33.17 -11.21
C GLU A 462 5.68 -33.69 -10.19
N PHE A 463 4.51 -33.06 -10.07
CA PHE A 463 3.42 -33.53 -9.21
C PHE A 463 3.02 -34.96 -9.58
N ILE A 464 2.70 -35.17 -10.86
CA ILE A 464 2.24 -36.44 -11.43
C ILE A 464 3.29 -37.54 -11.20
N ARG A 465 4.59 -37.21 -11.29
CA ARG A 465 5.69 -38.15 -10.99
C ARG A 465 5.82 -38.48 -9.50
N SER A 466 5.54 -37.52 -8.62
CA SER A 466 5.71 -37.66 -7.17
C SER A 466 4.51 -38.32 -6.47
N GLU A 467 3.35 -38.36 -7.13
CA GLU A 467 2.12 -38.92 -6.58
C GLU A 467 2.24 -40.43 -6.42
N ARG A 468 2.32 -40.92 -5.17
CA ARG A 468 2.30 -42.36 -4.89
C ARG A 468 0.90 -42.93 -5.19
N PRO A 469 0.78 -44.15 -5.72
CA PRO A 469 -0.51 -44.81 -5.84
C PRO A 469 -1.04 -45.12 -4.43
N GLU A 470 -2.04 -44.36 -3.97
CA GLU A 470 -2.78 -44.74 -2.77
C GLU A 470 -3.63 -45.97 -3.08
N CYS A 471 -3.51 -46.97 -2.21
CA CYS A 471 -4.24 -48.21 -2.25
C CYS A 471 -5.76 -47.93 -2.19
N SER A 472 -6.52 -48.55 -3.07
CA SER A 472 -7.98 -48.44 -3.16
C SER A 472 -8.66 -48.79 -1.84
N ILE A 473 -9.16 -47.79 -1.12
CA ILE A 473 -10.19 -47.96 -0.09
C ILE A 473 -11.45 -47.25 -0.60
N PRO A 474 -12.61 -47.93 -0.67
CA PRO A 474 -13.84 -47.33 -1.20
C PRO A 474 -14.45 -46.37 -0.16
N ILE A 475 -14.73 -45.15 -0.62
CA ILE A 475 -15.83 -44.25 -0.22
C ILE A 475 -16.19 -44.25 1.28
N LEU A 476 -15.42 -43.49 2.07
CA LEU A 476 -15.95 -42.60 3.12
C LEU A 476 -14.78 -41.76 3.64
N ASP A 477 -14.64 -40.54 3.14
CA ASP A 477 -14.15 -39.35 3.89
C ASP A 477 -13.81 -38.25 2.89
N SER A 478 -14.70 -37.25 2.84
CA SER A 478 -14.65 -36.13 1.89
C SER A 478 -13.57 -35.09 2.23
N GLU A 479 -12.66 -35.36 3.19
CA GLU A 479 -11.70 -34.38 3.72
C GLU A 479 -10.24 -34.59 3.24
N ASN A 480 -9.89 -35.73 2.65
CA ASN A 480 -8.49 -36.02 2.26
C ASN A 480 -8.04 -35.40 0.91
N ASP A 481 -8.97 -34.94 0.07
CA ASP A 481 -8.70 -34.43 -1.28
C ASP A 481 -8.15 -32.97 -1.31
N GLU A 482 -7.92 -32.35 -0.15
CA GLU A 482 -7.37 -30.97 -0.06
C GLU A 482 -5.85 -30.91 0.09
N ARG A 483 -5.15 -32.05 0.10
CA ARG A 483 -3.71 -32.10 0.40
C ARG A 483 -2.88 -31.55 -0.77
N MET A 484 -2.41 -30.31 -0.63
CA MET A 484 -1.46 -29.70 -1.56
C MET A 484 -0.04 -30.18 -1.30
N THR A 485 0.71 -30.43 -2.37
CA THR A 485 2.14 -30.72 -2.31
C THR A 485 2.94 -29.51 -2.75
N VAL A 486 4.02 -29.21 -2.02
CA VAL A 486 4.99 -28.19 -2.41
C VAL A 486 5.88 -28.82 -3.46
N ILE A 487 5.98 -28.20 -4.64
CA ILE A 487 6.77 -28.75 -5.73
C ILE A 487 7.90 -27.80 -6.06
N GLY A 488 9.11 -28.35 -5.93
CA GLY A 488 10.31 -27.60 -6.16
C GLY A 488 10.62 -27.45 -7.64
N THR A 489 10.52 -26.26 -8.26
CA THR A 489 10.96 -26.06 -9.65
C THR A 489 12.45 -26.44 -9.79
N SER A 490 12.72 -27.63 -10.33
CA SER A 490 14.07 -28.20 -10.41
C SER A 490 14.72 -27.88 -11.75
N SER A 491 14.97 -26.60 -12.03
CA SER A 491 15.65 -26.22 -13.28
C SER A 491 17.16 -26.59 -13.34
N SER A 492 17.65 -27.44 -12.43
CA SER A 492 19.09 -27.82 -12.36
C SER A 492 19.39 -29.27 -11.95
N ASN A 493 18.41 -30.20 -11.95
CA ASN A 493 18.73 -31.63 -11.87
C ASN A 493 18.87 -32.22 -13.29
N LEU A 494 20.11 -32.58 -13.61
CA LEU A 494 20.67 -33.02 -14.89
C LEU A 494 20.15 -34.37 -15.42
N GLU A 495 18.96 -34.85 -15.04
CA GLU A 495 18.57 -36.24 -15.39
C GLU A 495 17.10 -36.47 -15.81
N GLY A 496 16.29 -35.43 -16.07
CA GLY A 496 14.85 -35.64 -16.29
C GLY A 496 14.19 -35.03 -17.51
N ILE A 497 14.56 -33.82 -17.94
CA ILE A 497 13.82 -33.06 -18.96
C ILE A 497 14.77 -32.12 -19.71
N ARG A 498 15.09 -32.43 -20.98
CA ARG A 498 15.68 -31.44 -21.90
C ARG A 498 14.59 -30.92 -22.84
N MET A 499 14.42 -29.60 -22.84
CA MET A 499 13.58 -28.86 -23.76
C MET A 499 14.48 -28.31 -24.87
N HIS A 500 14.46 -28.91 -26.06
CA HIS A 500 15.12 -28.32 -27.23
C HIS A 500 14.12 -27.47 -28.01
N GLU A 501 14.49 -26.23 -28.29
CA GLU A 501 13.85 -25.41 -29.31
C GLU A 501 14.48 -25.77 -30.67
N ASP A 502 13.66 -26.01 -31.70
CA ASP A 502 14.14 -26.12 -33.09
C ASP A 502 14.74 -24.76 -33.50
N GLY A 503 16.03 -24.59 -33.24
CA GLY A 503 16.77 -23.34 -33.47
C GLY A 503 18.26 -23.38 -33.07
N ASP A 504 18.64 -24.19 -32.07
CA ASP A 504 20.04 -24.34 -31.66
C ASP A 504 20.67 -25.55 -32.36
N VAL A 505 21.10 -25.35 -33.61
CA VAL A 505 22.15 -26.19 -34.21
C VAL A 505 23.49 -25.55 -33.87
N ASP A 506 24.29 -26.30 -33.12
CA ASP A 506 25.65 -26.00 -32.74
C ASP A 506 26.46 -25.57 -33.96
N SER A 507 26.93 -24.32 -33.95
CA SER A 507 27.76 -23.77 -35.00
C SER A 507 29.22 -24.10 -34.70
N SER A 508 29.69 -25.27 -35.12
CA SER A 508 31.13 -25.48 -35.33
C SER A 508 31.41 -26.48 -36.46
N GLU A 509 32.10 -25.96 -37.47
CA GLU A 509 32.89 -26.64 -38.50
C GLU A 509 32.16 -27.40 -39.63
N ILE A 510 32.17 -26.80 -40.84
CA ILE A 510 32.96 -27.26 -42.00
C ILE A 510 32.77 -26.27 -43.17
N VAL A 511 33.89 -25.89 -43.77
CA VAL A 511 34.05 -25.02 -44.95
C VAL A 511 33.60 -25.73 -46.23
N GLY A 512 32.90 -25.04 -47.14
CA GLY A 512 32.86 -25.45 -48.56
C GLY A 512 31.65 -25.04 -49.41
N THR A 513 31.87 -24.01 -50.24
CA THR A 513 31.31 -23.77 -51.60
C THR A 513 29.84 -23.36 -51.84
N SER A 514 29.75 -22.25 -52.56
CA SER A 514 28.64 -21.52 -53.19
C SER A 514 27.65 -22.33 -54.03
N GLU A 515 26.35 -22.05 -53.92
CA GLU A 515 25.49 -21.69 -55.06
C GLU A 515 24.11 -21.10 -54.65
N ARG A 516 23.52 -20.35 -55.59
CA ARG A 516 22.45 -19.34 -55.47
C ARG A 516 21.09 -19.93 -55.87
N ARG A 517 19.98 -19.64 -55.15
CA ARG A 517 18.69 -19.10 -55.69
C ARG A 517 17.43 -19.22 -54.78
N VAL A 518 16.63 -18.15 -54.89
CA VAL A 518 15.16 -18.01 -54.77
C VAL A 518 14.54 -17.77 -53.38
N ALA A 519 13.95 -16.58 -53.26
CA ALA A 519 13.09 -16.14 -52.16
C ALA A 519 11.73 -16.86 -52.17
N LYS A 520 11.31 -17.39 -51.02
CA LYS A 520 9.92 -17.77 -50.71
C LYS A 520 9.48 -17.05 -49.43
N SER A 521 8.21 -16.62 -49.46
CA SER A 521 7.45 -15.91 -48.42
C SER A 521 7.60 -16.50 -47.00
N PRO A 522 7.53 -15.72 -45.91
CA PRO A 522 7.65 -16.26 -44.57
C PRO A 522 6.38 -17.02 -44.18
N GLU A 523 6.44 -18.35 -44.21
CA GLU A 523 5.50 -19.19 -43.48
C GLU A 523 5.76 -19.05 -41.97
N LYS A 524 4.70 -18.79 -41.19
CA LYS A 524 4.76 -18.75 -39.72
C LYS A 524 5.15 -20.15 -39.20
N VAL A 525 6.41 -20.33 -38.83
CA VAL A 525 6.91 -21.54 -38.17
C VAL A 525 6.22 -21.68 -36.82
N ARG A 526 5.29 -22.64 -36.70
CA ARG A 526 4.80 -23.15 -35.41
C ARG A 526 5.98 -23.88 -34.76
N LYS A 527 6.58 -23.25 -33.75
CA LYS A 527 7.70 -23.80 -32.97
C LYS A 527 7.26 -25.09 -32.28
N ARG A 528 7.86 -26.23 -32.68
CA ARG A 528 7.71 -27.52 -32.00
C ARG A 528 8.75 -27.60 -30.88
N VAL A 529 8.33 -28.03 -29.69
CA VAL A 529 9.23 -28.33 -28.57
C VAL A 529 9.01 -29.79 -28.22
N ARG A 530 9.96 -30.64 -28.61
CA ARG A 530 9.89 -32.09 -28.42
C ARG A 530 10.50 -32.43 -27.06
N PHE A 531 9.70 -33.00 -26.15
CA PHE A 531 10.22 -33.55 -24.89
C PHE A 531 10.65 -34.99 -25.11
N ILE A 532 11.87 -35.31 -24.71
CA ILE A 532 12.34 -36.70 -24.58
C ILE A 532 12.15 -37.09 -23.12
N VAL A 533 11.23 -38.01 -22.85
CA VAL A 533 11.10 -38.67 -21.55
C VAL A 533 12.26 -39.68 -21.46
N PRO A 534 13.21 -39.55 -20.53
CA PRO A 534 14.24 -40.57 -20.36
C PRO A 534 13.60 -41.85 -19.83
N GLU A 535 13.97 -42.99 -20.42
CA GLU A 535 13.61 -44.32 -19.96
C GLU A 535 14.36 -44.65 -18.66
N SER A 536 13.98 -44.00 -17.56
CA SER A 536 14.39 -44.45 -16.22
C SER A 536 13.37 -45.47 -15.71
N SER A 537 13.88 -46.65 -15.38
CA SER A 537 13.18 -47.82 -14.85
C SER A 537 12.25 -47.50 -13.66
N GLN A 538 11.02 -48.05 -13.72
CA GLN A 538 9.92 -47.99 -12.73
C GLN A 538 9.09 -46.69 -12.63
N ILE A 539 8.53 -46.22 -13.76
CA ILE A 539 7.36 -45.33 -13.73
C ILE A 539 6.13 -46.16 -14.12
N ASP A 540 5.11 -46.15 -13.27
CA ASP A 540 3.82 -46.80 -13.53
C ASP A 540 3.22 -46.36 -14.87
N ASN A 541 2.63 -47.29 -15.63
CA ASN A 541 2.11 -47.02 -16.97
C ASN A 541 1.00 -45.95 -16.95
N GLY A 542 0.20 -45.87 -15.86
CA GLY A 542 -0.82 -44.84 -15.70
C GLY A 542 -0.24 -43.42 -15.58
N VAL A 543 0.91 -43.28 -14.94
CA VAL A 543 1.63 -41.99 -14.79
C VAL A 543 2.23 -41.55 -16.11
N LYS A 544 2.76 -42.49 -16.91
CA LYS A 544 3.29 -42.18 -18.25
C LYS A 544 2.21 -41.69 -19.20
N GLU A 545 1.02 -42.31 -19.16
CA GLU A 545 -0.11 -41.90 -20.01
C GLU A 545 -0.64 -40.53 -19.60
N GLU A 546 -0.77 -40.27 -18.29
CA GLU A 546 -1.18 -38.94 -17.79
C GLU A 546 -0.20 -37.83 -18.19
N LEU A 547 1.10 -38.10 -18.13
CA LEU A 547 2.13 -37.14 -18.55
C LEU A 547 2.07 -36.89 -20.07
N ARG A 548 1.81 -37.93 -20.86
CA ARG A 548 1.65 -37.82 -22.31
C ARG A 548 0.41 -36.99 -22.67
N GLU A 549 -0.72 -37.22 -22.02
CA GLU A 549 -1.93 -36.42 -22.19
C GLU A 549 -1.69 -34.94 -21.85
N LEU A 550 -0.96 -34.64 -20.77
CA LEU A 550 -0.59 -33.27 -20.41
C LEU A 550 0.26 -32.60 -21.51
N MET A 551 1.18 -33.35 -22.11
CA MET A 551 2.02 -32.87 -23.21
C MET A 551 1.20 -32.61 -24.48
N GLU A 552 0.35 -33.55 -24.88
CA GLU A 552 -0.54 -33.39 -26.04
C GLU A 552 -1.50 -32.20 -25.84
N ALA A 553 -2.02 -32.03 -24.62
CA ALA A 553 -2.85 -30.88 -24.25
C ALA A 553 -2.07 -29.56 -24.34
N ARG A 554 -0.79 -29.53 -23.93
CA ARG A 554 0.06 -28.34 -24.09
C ARG A 554 0.27 -27.99 -25.57
N GLU A 555 0.53 -28.99 -26.42
CA GLU A 555 0.74 -28.80 -27.86
C GLU A 555 -0.51 -28.27 -28.58
N ALA A 556 -1.70 -28.65 -28.09
CA ALA A 556 -2.97 -28.13 -28.58
C ALA A 556 -3.21 -26.65 -28.22
N GLY A 557 -2.54 -26.15 -27.17
CA GLY A 557 -2.57 -24.75 -26.72
C GLY A 557 -3.21 -24.56 -25.34
N MET A 558 -2.97 -23.38 -24.75
CA MET A 558 -3.51 -23.00 -23.44
C MET A 558 -4.50 -21.85 -23.57
N ALA A 559 -5.66 -21.99 -22.93
CA ALA A 559 -6.69 -20.97 -22.85
C ALA A 559 -6.83 -20.47 -21.42
N PHE A 560 -6.81 -19.15 -21.24
CA PHE A 560 -6.93 -18.50 -19.94
C PHE A 560 -8.36 -18.04 -19.72
N ILE A 561 -9.06 -18.67 -18.78
CA ILE A 561 -10.44 -18.36 -18.43
C ILE A 561 -10.43 -17.43 -17.21
N LEU A 562 -10.83 -16.18 -17.43
CA LEU A 562 -10.89 -15.13 -16.42
C LEU A 562 -12.34 -14.87 -16.02
N GLY A 563 -12.67 -15.06 -14.74
CA GLY A 563 -13.99 -14.73 -14.23
C GLY A 563 -14.15 -13.25 -13.93
N HIS A 564 -15.09 -12.60 -14.60
CA HIS A 564 -15.50 -11.23 -14.29
C HIS A 564 -16.84 -11.21 -13.56
N SER A 565 -16.80 -11.14 -12.23
CA SER A 565 -18.02 -11.15 -11.42
C SER A 565 -18.58 -9.75 -11.20
N TYR A 566 -19.80 -9.46 -11.67
CA TYR A 566 -20.51 -8.18 -11.48
C TYR A 566 -21.43 -8.26 -10.26
N VAL A 567 -21.17 -7.47 -9.23
CA VAL A 567 -22.00 -7.48 -8.02
C VAL A 567 -23.22 -6.57 -8.23
N ARG A 568 -24.43 -7.10 -8.07
CA ARG A 568 -25.69 -6.34 -8.07
C ARG A 568 -26.48 -6.66 -6.80
N ALA A 569 -27.14 -5.65 -6.25
CA ALA A 569 -28.03 -5.85 -5.11
C ALA A 569 -29.28 -6.65 -5.52
N LYS A 570 -29.73 -7.60 -4.67
CA LYS A 570 -31.00 -8.33 -4.88
C LYS A 570 -32.20 -7.37 -4.98
N LYS A 571 -33.23 -7.73 -5.78
CA LYS A 571 -34.41 -6.88 -6.04
C LYS A 571 -35.15 -6.42 -4.77
N GLY A 572 -35.15 -7.25 -3.71
CA GLY A 572 -35.74 -6.94 -2.39
C GLY A 572 -34.81 -6.24 -1.37
N SER A 573 -33.58 -5.88 -1.75
CA SER A 573 -32.65 -5.19 -0.84
C SER A 573 -33.08 -3.75 -0.55
N SER A 574 -32.71 -3.25 0.64
CA SER A 574 -32.95 -1.86 1.04
C SER A 574 -32.37 -0.85 0.04
N LEU A 575 -32.96 0.34 -0.04
CA LEU A 575 -32.50 1.41 -0.94
C LEU A 575 -31.03 1.77 -0.70
N ILE A 576 -30.61 1.81 0.57
CA ILE A 576 -29.21 2.07 0.96
C ILE A 576 -28.29 1.00 0.38
N LYS A 577 -28.64 -0.29 0.50
CA LYS A 577 -27.84 -1.39 -0.05
C LYS A 577 -27.76 -1.33 -1.58
N LYS A 578 -28.86 -0.95 -2.24
CA LYS A 578 -28.88 -0.74 -3.70
C LYS A 578 -27.94 0.40 -4.12
N ILE A 579 -27.94 1.53 -3.42
CA ILE A 579 -27.05 2.66 -3.70
C ILE A 579 -25.59 2.26 -3.48
N VAL A 580 -25.28 1.65 -2.33
CA VAL A 580 -23.90 1.23 -1.99
C VAL A 580 -23.33 0.25 -3.00
N ILE A 581 -24.09 -0.79 -3.39
CA ILE A 581 -23.59 -1.84 -4.28
C ILE A 581 -23.66 -1.40 -5.75
N ASN A 582 -24.82 -0.96 -6.23
CA ASN A 582 -25.01 -0.73 -7.68
C ASN A 582 -24.39 0.58 -8.16
N LEU A 583 -24.36 1.62 -7.33
CA LEU A 583 -23.77 2.91 -7.69
C LEU A 583 -22.35 3.02 -7.13
N GLY A 584 -22.20 2.90 -5.81
CA GLY A 584 -20.92 3.15 -5.13
C GLY A 584 -19.83 2.15 -5.51
N TYR A 585 -20.07 0.86 -5.27
CA TYR A 585 -19.07 -0.18 -5.52
C TYR A 585 -18.79 -0.34 -7.01
N ASP A 586 -19.81 -0.32 -7.88
CA ASP A 586 -19.62 -0.43 -9.33
C ASP A 586 -18.85 0.78 -9.89
N PHE A 587 -19.15 2.00 -9.45
CA PHE A 587 -18.39 3.20 -9.83
C PHE A 587 -16.93 3.11 -9.39
N LEU A 588 -16.68 2.77 -8.12
CA LEU A 588 -15.32 2.63 -7.60
C LEU A 588 -14.56 1.55 -8.37
N ARG A 589 -15.19 0.41 -8.64
CA ARG A 589 -14.55 -0.68 -9.38
C ARG A 589 -14.23 -0.30 -10.82
N ARG A 590 -15.14 0.36 -11.53
CA ARG A 590 -14.90 0.81 -12.92
C ARG A 590 -13.77 1.82 -13.03
N ASN A 591 -13.64 2.69 -12.02
CA ASN A 591 -12.58 3.70 -11.96
C ASN A 591 -11.28 3.19 -11.34
N SER A 592 -11.30 2.00 -10.73
CA SER A 592 -10.12 1.36 -10.15
C SER A 592 -9.44 0.47 -11.18
N ARG A 593 -8.14 0.26 -11.01
CA ARG A 593 -7.42 -0.66 -11.90
C ARG A 593 -7.90 -2.10 -11.72
N GLY A 594 -7.97 -2.79 -12.85
CA GLY A 594 -8.15 -4.24 -12.88
C GLY A 594 -6.99 -4.97 -12.17
N PRO A 595 -7.19 -6.25 -11.82
CA PRO A 595 -6.13 -7.06 -11.23
C PRO A 595 -4.87 -7.08 -12.12
N THR A 596 -3.70 -6.89 -11.51
CA THR A 596 -2.40 -6.82 -12.22
C THR A 596 -2.08 -8.09 -13.03
N TYR A 597 -2.65 -9.25 -12.65
CA TYR A 597 -2.45 -10.53 -13.35
C TYR A 597 -3.13 -10.59 -14.73
N VAL A 598 -4.09 -9.72 -15.03
CA VAL A 598 -4.75 -9.67 -16.35
C VAL A 598 -3.82 -9.08 -17.41
N LEU A 599 -2.77 -8.35 -17.00
CA LEU A 599 -1.86 -7.65 -17.91
C LEU A 599 -0.73 -8.54 -18.47
N SER A 600 -0.49 -9.72 -17.87
CA SER A 600 0.59 -10.65 -18.26
C SER A 600 0.04 -11.94 -18.86
N ILE A 601 -1.16 -11.88 -19.46
CA ILE A 601 -1.76 -13.03 -20.12
C ILE A 601 -1.93 -12.68 -21.59
N PRO A 602 -1.50 -13.53 -22.53
CA PRO A 602 -1.65 -13.25 -23.96
C PRO A 602 -3.12 -13.08 -24.31
N HIS A 603 -3.51 -11.85 -24.68
CA HIS A 603 -4.89 -11.47 -25.02
C HIS A 603 -5.53 -12.33 -26.14
N ALA A 604 -4.72 -13.01 -26.96
CA ALA A 604 -5.20 -13.87 -28.03
C ALA A 604 -5.81 -15.20 -27.56
N SER A 605 -5.54 -15.63 -26.32
CA SER A 605 -6.05 -16.88 -25.74
C SER A 605 -6.83 -16.70 -24.44
N THR A 606 -7.23 -15.45 -24.13
CA THR A 606 -8.07 -15.14 -22.95
C THR A 606 -9.55 -15.23 -23.27
N LEU A 607 -10.29 -15.97 -22.45
CA LEU A 607 -11.75 -16.02 -22.45
C LEU A 607 -12.28 -15.39 -21.16
N GLU A 608 -13.05 -14.32 -21.29
CA GLU A 608 -13.66 -13.65 -20.14
C GLU A 608 -15.09 -14.18 -19.90
N VAL A 609 -15.33 -14.71 -18.70
CA VAL A 609 -16.65 -15.21 -18.29
C VAL A 609 -17.28 -14.20 -17.34
N GLY A 610 -18.29 -13.48 -17.84
CA GLY A 610 -19.11 -12.59 -17.03
C GLY A 610 -20.12 -13.37 -16.18
N MET A 611 -20.15 -13.11 -14.88
CA MET A 611 -21.19 -13.66 -13.99
C MET A 611 -21.77 -12.55 -13.10
N VAL A 612 -23.09 -12.47 -12.97
CA VAL A 612 -23.73 -11.46 -12.11
C VAL A 612 -23.99 -12.05 -10.73
N TYR A 613 -23.34 -11.51 -9.70
CA TYR A 613 -23.53 -11.90 -8.31
C TYR A 613 -24.64 -11.07 -7.71
N GLN A 614 -25.74 -11.72 -7.35
CA GLN A 614 -26.86 -11.05 -6.68
C GLN A 614 -26.68 -11.13 -5.17
N VAL A 615 -26.26 -10.03 -4.54
CA VAL A 615 -25.90 -9.99 -3.12
C VAL A 615 -26.88 -9.19 -2.26
#